data_AF-A0A382QXJ2-F1
#
_entry.id   AF-A0A382QXJ2-F1
#
_cell.length_a   1.000
_cell.length_b   1.000
_cell.length_c   1.000
_cell.angle_alpha   90.00
_cell.angle_beta   90.00
_cell.angle_gamma   90.00
#
_symmetry.space_group_name_H-M   'P 1'
#
loop_
_entity.id
_entity.type
_entity.pdbx_description
1 polymer ?
#
loop_
_entity_poly.entity_id
_entity_poly.type
_entity_poly.pdbx_seq_one_letter_code
_entity_poly.pdbx_strand_id
1 'polypeptide(L)'
;EKVYGLKAKKLINYGYGRLDTLLQNKINAQATDSSAKNLIIIAPSYGDDNLLEKCGIKLIDILLKSDFRVMVRPHLRTLRDSTELIDSIKEKFGENPNFVLETGVIKFDSLNNSLCMISDWSGISLEYAFTFERPVIFIDVPKKVLNPNWSDIALEPIETSIRDKIGHIVSPNNLEEILDLVRILDKNTQNISELIKEIREKTVYNIGESAKIGAEYIRQLHNESKY
;
A
#
# COMPACT_ATOMS: atom_id res chain seq x y z
N GLU A 1 -17.92 15.77 11.65
CA GLU A 1 -19.33 16.24 11.80
C GLU A 1 -19.44 17.33 12.84
N LYS A 2 -19.13 17.04 14.12
CA LYS A 2 -19.12 18.04 15.20
C LYS A 2 -18.30 19.30 14.89
N VAL A 3 -17.07 19.14 14.40
CA VAL A 3 -16.16 20.25 14.00
C VAL A 3 -16.82 21.24 13.03
N TYR A 4 -17.68 20.74 12.14
CA TYR A 4 -18.30 21.53 11.08
C TYR A 4 -19.80 21.77 11.31
N GLY A 5 -20.34 21.46 12.49
CA GLY A 5 -21.77 21.61 12.80
C GLY A 5 -22.70 20.75 11.91
N LEU A 6 -22.19 19.67 11.32
CA LEU A 6 -22.97 18.80 10.43
C LEU A 6 -23.80 17.77 11.21
N LYS A 7 -24.92 17.33 10.63
CA LYS A 7 -25.74 16.23 11.18
C LYS A 7 -24.88 14.97 11.33
N ALA A 8 -24.96 14.34 12.50
CA ALA A 8 -24.27 13.09 12.78
C ALA A 8 -24.78 11.96 11.87
N LYS A 9 -23.86 11.23 11.25
CA LYS A 9 -24.14 10.01 10.48
C LYS A 9 -24.04 8.80 11.39
N LYS A 10 -24.83 7.78 11.05
CA LYS A 10 -24.72 6.46 11.68
C LYS A 10 -23.53 5.73 11.05
N LEU A 11 -22.46 5.57 11.82
CA LEU A 11 -21.29 4.81 11.42
C LEU A 11 -21.53 3.34 11.73
N ILE A 12 -21.23 2.47 10.78
CA ILE A 12 -21.29 1.03 10.94
C ILE A 12 -19.89 0.50 10.78
N ASN A 13 -19.42 -0.14 11.83
CA ASN A 13 -18.16 -0.86 11.83
C ASN A 13 -18.38 -2.16 11.07
N TYR A 14 -18.55 -2.11 9.74
CA TYR A 14 -18.83 -3.30 8.95
C TYR A 14 -17.54 -3.98 8.47
N GLY A 15 -16.45 -3.25 8.27
CA GLY A 15 -15.13 -3.80 7.92
C GLY A 15 -14.60 -3.32 6.57
N TYR A 16 -13.65 -4.05 5.99
CA TYR A 16 -13.00 -3.71 4.73
C TYR A 16 -12.99 -4.89 3.74
N GLY A 17 -14.08 -5.03 2.96
CA GLY A 17 -14.29 -6.20 2.10
C GLY A 17 -13.22 -6.45 1.02
N ARG A 18 -12.49 -5.41 0.61
CA ARG A 18 -11.34 -5.59 -0.29
C ARG A 18 -10.21 -6.36 0.39
N LEU A 19 -9.92 -6.06 1.66
CA LEU A 19 -8.94 -6.83 2.43
C LEU A 19 -9.41 -8.26 2.67
N ASP A 20 -10.70 -8.49 2.94
CA ASP A 20 -11.25 -9.85 3.06
C ASP A 20 -11.01 -10.66 1.78
N THR A 21 -11.24 -10.03 0.62
CA THR A 21 -10.97 -10.66 -0.70
C THR A 21 -9.49 -11.00 -0.87
N LEU A 22 -8.59 -10.09 -0.49
CA LEU A 22 -7.15 -10.32 -0.59
C LEU A 22 -6.68 -11.42 0.37
N LEU A 23 -7.19 -11.46 1.60
CA LEU A 23 -6.90 -12.51 2.57
C LEU A 23 -7.40 -13.88 2.09
N GLN A 24 -8.62 -13.94 1.54
CA GLN A 24 -9.15 -15.18 0.98
C GLN A 24 -8.32 -15.65 -0.23
N ASN A 25 -7.90 -14.74 -1.10
CA ASN A 25 -7.01 -15.07 -2.22
C ASN A 25 -5.66 -15.62 -1.72
N LYS A 26 -5.10 -15.08 -0.64
CA LYS A 26 -3.88 -15.60 -0.01
C LYS A 26 -4.06 -17.02 0.54
N ILE A 27 -5.20 -17.31 1.16
CA ILE A 27 -5.53 -18.66 1.65
C ILE A 27 -5.66 -19.65 0.47
N ASN A 28 -6.29 -19.21 -0.63
CA ASN A 28 -6.53 -20.03 -1.80
C ASN A 28 -5.29 -20.20 -2.70
N ALA A 29 -4.29 -19.33 -2.58
CA ALA A 29 -3.08 -19.39 -3.37
C ALA A 29 -2.27 -20.63 -2.98
N GLN A 30 -2.04 -21.53 -3.94
CA GLN A 30 -1.04 -22.59 -3.77
C GLN A 30 0.34 -21.95 -3.61
N ALA A 31 1.28 -22.64 -2.95
CA ALA A 31 2.67 -22.19 -2.87
C ALA A 31 3.21 -21.99 -4.30
N THR A 32 3.23 -20.74 -4.76
CA THR A 32 3.61 -20.40 -6.12
C THR A 32 5.11 -20.48 -6.31
N ASP A 33 5.47 -20.73 -7.56
CA ASP A 33 6.82 -21.01 -8.03
C ASP A 33 7.86 -20.01 -7.50
N SER A 34 9.00 -20.55 -7.07
CA SER A 34 10.07 -19.82 -6.37
C SER A 34 10.81 -18.78 -7.23
N SER A 35 10.48 -18.68 -8.52
CA SER A 35 11.12 -17.80 -9.50
C SER A 35 10.76 -16.32 -9.35
N ALA A 36 9.75 -15.98 -8.55
CA ALA A 36 9.34 -14.59 -8.29
C ALA A 36 10.04 -13.92 -7.08
N LYS A 37 10.95 -14.63 -6.40
CA LYS A 37 11.59 -14.20 -5.14
C LYS A 37 12.39 -12.88 -5.16
N ASN A 38 12.59 -12.26 -6.33
CA ASN A 38 13.38 -11.02 -6.46
C ASN A 38 12.57 -9.80 -6.94
N LEU A 39 11.23 -9.87 -6.95
CA LEU A 39 10.39 -8.74 -7.37
C LEU A 39 10.21 -7.72 -6.23
N ILE A 40 10.57 -6.47 -6.48
CA ILE A 40 10.26 -5.31 -5.62
C ILE A 40 9.20 -4.47 -6.32
N ILE A 41 8.12 -4.14 -5.60
CA ILE A 41 7.04 -3.30 -6.10
C ILE A 41 7.20 -1.88 -5.55
N ILE A 42 7.27 -0.89 -6.44
CA ILE A 42 7.23 0.53 -6.08
C ILE A 42 5.83 1.06 -6.38
N ALA A 43 5.08 1.40 -5.34
CA ALA A 43 3.69 1.85 -5.43
C ALA A 43 3.53 3.25 -4.78
N PRO A 44 3.83 4.34 -5.50
CA PRO A 44 3.69 5.70 -5.01
C PRO A 44 2.24 6.10 -4.77
N SER A 45 2.07 7.08 -3.89
CA SER A 45 0.86 7.87 -3.79
C SER A 45 0.75 8.88 -4.94
N TYR A 46 -0.43 9.45 -5.13
CA TYR A 46 -0.64 10.57 -6.06
C TYR A 46 -0.58 11.89 -5.32
N GLY A 47 -0.01 12.90 -5.96
CA GLY A 47 0.14 14.26 -5.47
C GLY A 47 1.57 14.74 -5.70
N ASP A 48 1.78 16.04 -5.58
CA ASP A 48 3.11 16.63 -5.75
C ASP A 48 4.07 16.08 -4.69
N ASP A 49 5.35 16.03 -5.04
CA ASP A 49 6.42 15.66 -4.11
C ASP A 49 6.31 14.23 -3.56
N ASN A 50 5.57 13.35 -4.25
CA ASN A 50 5.50 11.92 -3.95
C ASN A 50 6.86 11.22 -4.16
N LEU A 51 6.99 9.94 -3.74
CA LEU A 51 8.27 9.23 -3.83
C LEU A 51 8.81 9.14 -5.27
N LEU A 52 7.93 9.04 -6.26
CA LEU A 52 8.33 8.88 -7.67
C LEU A 52 8.95 10.18 -8.18
N GLU A 53 8.37 11.33 -7.83
CA GLU A 53 8.89 12.66 -8.15
C GLU A 53 10.18 12.98 -7.39
N LYS A 54 10.23 12.68 -6.08
CA LYS A 54 11.39 13.03 -5.25
C LYS A 54 12.62 12.18 -5.53
N CYS A 55 12.44 10.87 -5.72
CA CYS A 55 13.57 9.95 -5.81
C CYS A 55 13.34 8.72 -6.69
N GLY A 56 12.24 8.66 -7.45
CA GLY A 56 11.83 7.47 -8.20
C GLY A 56 12.89 6.95 -9.17
N ILE A 57 13.42 7.83 -10.02
CA ILE A 57 14.45 7.45 -11.01
C ILE A 57 15.71 6.90 -10.32
N LYS A 58 16.17 7.55 -9.24
CA LYS A 58 17.36 7.10 -8.50
C LYS A 58 17.10 5.76 -7.82
N LEU A 59 15.94 5.60 -7.21
CA LEU A 59 15.54 4.36 -6.54
C LEU A 59 15.48 3.18 -7.53
N ILE A 60 14.82 3.37 -8.67
CA ILE A 60 14.72 2.33 -9.72
C ILE A 60 16.12 1.91 -10.19
N ASP A 61 17.00 2.88 -10.44
CA ASP A 61 18.38 2.63 -10.88
C ASP A 61 19.18 1.80 -9.87
N ILE A 62 19.12 2.15 -8.58
CA ILE A 62 19.80 1.42 -7.49
C ILE A 62 19.34 -0.04 -7.42
N LEU A 63 18.02 -0.27 -7.49
CA LEU A 63 17.44 -1.60 -7.37
C LEU A 63 17.76 -2.48 -8.59
N LEU A 64 17.65 -1.92 -9.80
CA LEU A 64 17.97 -2.65 -11.04
C LEU A 64 19.46 -3.00 -11.12
N LYS A 65 20.37 -2.09 -10.70
CA LYS A 65 21.81 -2.36 -10.62
C LYS A 65 22.19 -3.41 -9.57
N SER A 66 21.28 -3.68 -8.64
CA SER A 66 21.43 -4.70 -7.60
C SER A 66 20.74 -6.02 -7.97
N ASP A 67 20.46 -6.25 -9.26
CA ASP A 67 19.85 -7.45 -9.82
C ASP A 67 18.43 -7.79 -9.32
N PHE A 68 17.70 -6.79 -8.81
CA PHE A 68 16.28 -6.95 -8.49
C PHE A 68 15.40 -6.74 -9.73
N ARG A 69 14.28 -7.46 -9.76
CA ARG A 69 13.17 -7.13 -10.67
C ARG A 69 12.37 -6.00 -10.03
N VAL A 70 12.08 -4.95 -10.78
CA VAL A 70 11.41 -3.75 -10.27
C VAL A 70 10.13 -3.53 -11.04
N MET A 71 9.00 -3.55 -10.34
CA MET A 71 7.71 -3.12 -10.87
C MET A 71 7.36 -1.76 -10.29
N VAL A 72 7.22 -0.75 -11.16
CA VAL A 72 6.68 0.55 -10.76
C VAL A 72 5.22 0.60 -11.16
N ARG A 73 4.35 0.89 -10.19
CA ARG A 73 2.92 1.10 -10.42
C ARG A 73 2.53 2.50 -9.97
N PRO A 74 2.59 3.51 -10.86
CA PRO A 74 2.12 4.84 -10.55
C PRO A 74 0.59 4.85 -10.33
N HIS A 75 0.09 5.87 -9.64
CA HIS A 75 -1.34 6.08 -9.57
C HIS A 75 -1.90 6.44 -10.96
N LEU A 76 -3.14 6.06 -11.28
CA LEU A 76 -3.77 6.36 -12.57
C LEU A 76 -3.79 7.86 -12.91
N ARG A 77 -3.94 8.71 -11.89
CA ARG A 77 -3.83 10.17 -12.06
C ARG A 77 -2.39 10.60 -12.38
N THR A 78 -1.36 10.02 -11.75
CA THR A 78 0.05 10.28 -12.11
C THR A 78 0.34 9.91 -13.56
N LEU A 79 -0.20 8.78 -14.05
CA LEU A 79 -0.05 8.39 -15.46
C LEU A 79 -0.64 9.42 -16.43
N ARG A 80 -1.69 10.11 -16.02
CA ARG A 80 -2.38 11.13 -16.82
C ARG A 80 -1.73 12.51 -16.68
N ASP A 81 -1.36 12.88 -15.47
CA ASP A 81 -1.01 14.25 -15.09
C ASP A 81 0.52 14.49 -15.13
N SER A 82 1.33 13.45 -15.00
CA SER A 82 2.80 13.52 -14.92
C SER A 82 3.48 12.79 -16.08
N THR A 83 3.01 13.00 -17.31
CA THR A 83 3.47 12.24 -18.50
C THR A 83 4.97 12.32 -18.73
N GLU A 84 5.57 13.50 -18.56
CA GLU A 84 7.03 13.70 -18.73
C GLU A 84 7.87 12.83 -17.79
N LEU A 85 7.46 12.70 -16.52
CA LEU A 85 8.12 11.82 -15.54
C LEU A 85 7.99 10.35 -15.96
N ILE A 86 6.79 9.95 -16.35
CA ILE A 86 6.53 8.57 -16.79
C ILE A 86 7.32 8.23 -18.06
N ASP A 87 7.39 9.15 -19.01
CA ASP A 87 8.13 8.95 -20.25
C ASP A 87 9.63 8.92 -20.00
N SER A 88 10.15 9.75 -19.08
CA SER A 88 11.55 9.67 -18.62
C SER A 88 11.88 8.32 -17.99
N ILE A 89 10.96 7.75 -17.20
CA ILE A 89 11.11 6.41 -16.62
C ILE A 89 11.13 5.34 -17.71
N LYS A 90 10.22 5.42 -18.70
CA LYS A 90 10.17 4.48 -19.83
C LYS A 90 11.42 4.57 -20.69
N GLU A 91 11.88 5.78 -21.03
CA GLU A 91 13.08 5.98 -21.84
C GLU A 91 14.31 5.38 -21.14
N LYS A 92 14.44 5.60 -19.83
CA LYS A 92 15.61 5.15 -19.08
C LYS A 92 15.62 3.66 -18.76
N PHE A 93 14.45 3.07 -18.49
CA PHE A 93 14.38 1.70 -17.95
C PHE A 93 13.52 0.74 -18.76
N GLY A 94 12.76 1.21 -19.76
CA GLY A 94 11.77 0.40 -20.49
C GLY A 94 12.36 -0.79 -21.25
N GLU A 95 13.60 -0.67 -21.71
CA GLU A 95 14.33 -1.76 -22.39
C GLU A 95 15.01 -2.74 -21.42
N ASN A 96 14.98 -2.45 -20.10
CA ASN A 96 15.57 -3.35 -19.11
C ASN A 96 14.63 -4.53 -18.84
N PRO A 97 15.06 -5.79 -19.05
CA PRO A 97 14.19 -6.97 -18.89
C PRO A 97 13.72 -7.19 -17.44
N ASN A 98 14.39 -6.58 -16.47
CA ASN A 98 14.03 -6.64 -15.05
C ASN A 98 13.09 -5.50 -14.63
N PHE A 99 12.76 -4.57 -15.53
CA PHE A 99 11.86 -3.45 -15.24
C PHE A 99 10.45 -3.68 -15.80
N VAL A 100 9.43 -3.32 -15.02
CA VAL A 100 8.03 -3.34 -15.45
C VAL A 100 7.35 -2.05 -15.01
N LEU A 101 6.71 -1.35 -15.95
CA LEU A 101 5.78 -0.26 -15.65
C LEU A 101 4.34 -0.80 -15.69
N GLU A 102 3.71 -0.97 -14.53
CA GLU A 102 2.32 -1.43 -14.42
C GLU A 102 1.38 -0.22 -14.47
N THR A 103 0.57 -0.12 -15.52
CA THR A 103 -0.35 1.01 -15.73
C THR A 103 -1.77 0.74 -15.22
N GLY A 104 -2.06 -0.49 -14.79
CA GLY A 104 -3.37 -0.93 -14.34
C GLY A 104 -3.42 -1.30 -12.86
N VAL A 105 -3.96 -2.48 -12.60
CA VAL A 105 -4.09 -3.07 -11.27
C VAL A 105 -3.00 -4.13 -11.12
N ILE A 106 -2.23 -4.03 -10.03
CA ILE A 106 -1.22 -5.04 -9.71
C ILE A 106 -1.92 -6.39 -9.52
N LYS A 107 -1.49 -7.41 -10.26
CA LYS A 107 -2.02 -8.76 -10.13
C LYS A 107 -1.74 -9.32 -8.75
N PHE A 108 -2.67 -10.13 -8.23
CA PHE A 108 -2.52 -10.76 -6.92
C PHE A 108 -1.20 -11.55 -6.81
N ASP A 109 -0.85 -12.34 -7.82
CA ASP A 109 0.38 -13.14 -7.82
C ASP A 109 1.64 -12.29 -7.70
N SER A 110 1.65 -11.10 -8.32
CA SER A 110 2.78 -10.16 -8.19
C SER A 110 2.90 -9.65 -6.76
N LEU A 111 1.79 -9.32 -6.10
CA LEU A 111 1.80 -8.91 -4.69
C LEU A 111 2.16 -10.08 -3.75
N ASN A 112 1.61 -11.26 -4.00
CA ASN A 112 1.85 -12.44 -3.17
C ASN A 112 3.29 -12.91 -3.25
N ASN A 113 3.93 -12.76 -4.41
CA ASN A 113 5.27 -13.26 -4.65
C ASN A 113 6.37 -12.21 -4.60
N SER A 114 6.02 -10.92 -4.46
CA SER A 114 7.03 -9.87 -4.31
C SER A 114 7.79 -10.02 -3.00
N LEU A 115 9.08 -9.71 -3.06
CA LEU A 115 9.98 -9.65 -1.93
C LEU A 115 9.52 -8.58 -0.93
N CYS A 116 9.24 -7.37 -1.43
CA CYS A 116 8.67 -6.30 -0.63
C CYS A 116 7.94 -5.27 -1.50
N MET A 117 7.25 -4.35 -0.82
CA MET A 117 6.72 -3.13 -1.39
C MET A 117 7.49 -1.92 -0.85
N ILE A 118 7.81 -0.98 -1.74
CA ILE A 118 8.28 0.35 -1.44
C ILE A 118 7.16 1.34 -1.76
N SER A 119 6.78 2.18 -0.81
CA SER A 119 5.70 3.15 -0.95
C SER A 119 6.00 4.43 -0.16
N ASP A 120 5.05 5.34 -0.09
CA ASP A 120 5.09 6.58 0.70
C ASP A 120 3.82 6.69 1.57
N TRP A 121 2.81 7.43 1.12
CA TRP A 121 1.54 7.68 1.79
C TRP A 121 0.37 7.00 1.06
N SER A 122 0.65 5.92 0.31
CA SER A 122 -0.36 5.22 -0.50
C SER A 122 -1.08 4.17 0.34
N GLY A 123 -2.42 4.16 0.33
CA GLY A 123 -3.21 3.18 1.07
C GLY A 123 -3.00 1.72 0.65
N ILE A 124 -2.49 1.46 -0.57
CA ILE A 124 -2.15 0.10 -1.02
C ILE A 124 -1.03 -0.53 -0.18
N SER A 125 -0.16 0.29 0.44
CA SER A 125 0.85 -0.20 1.37
C SER A 125 0.24 -0.90 2.58
N LEU A 126 -0.87 -0.36 3.10
CA LEU A 126 -1.62 -0.96 4.21
C LEU A 126 -2.28 -2.26 3.77
N GLU A 127 -2.88 -2.29 2.56
CA GLU A 127 -3.44 -3.52 1.99
C GLU A 127 -2.38 -4.61 1.85
N TYR A 128 -1.19 -4.25 1.35
CA TYR A 128 -0.07 -5.16 1.18
C TYR A 128 0.41 -5.70 2.52
N ALA A 129 0.73 -4.80 3.46
CA ALA A 129 1.19 -5.18 4.79
C ALA A 129 0.17 -6.09 5.48
N PHE A 130 -1.10 -5.68 5.53
CA PHE A 130 -2.15 -6.46 6.19
C PHE A 130 -2.47 -7.77 5.49
N THR A 131 -2.38 -7.87 4.17
CA THR A 131 -2.67 -9.13 3.48
C THR A 131 -1.52 -10.11 3.65
N PHE A 132 -0.31 -9.70 3.28
CA PHE A 132 0.84 -10.59 3.17
C PHE A 132 1.61 -10.72 4.48
N GLU A 133 1.34 -9.84 5.44
CA GLU A 133 1.99 -9.77 6.76
C GLU A 133 3.51 -9.58 6.59
N ARG A 134 3.85 -8.74 5.61
CA ARG A 134 5.22 -8.37 5.23
C ARG A 134 5.42 -6.88 5.48
N PRO A 135 6.58 -6.46 5.97
CA PRO A 135 6.86 -5.05 6.15
C PRO A 135 6.92 -4.30 4.81
N VAL A 136 6.56 -3.03 4.86
CA VAL A 136 6.70 -2.08 3.74
C VAL A 136 7.88 -1.16 4.00
N ILE A 137 8.60 -0.79 2.95
CA ILE A 137 9.62 0.27 3.03
C ILE A 137 8.96 1.58 2.61
N PHE A 138 8.85 2.52 3.54
CA PHE A 138 8.22 3.81 3.34
C PHE A 138 9.28 4.88 3.07
N ILE A 139 9.20 5.57 1.94
CA ILE A 139 10.05 6.73 1.67
C ILE A 139 9.48 7.94 2.39
N ASP A 140 10.32 8.62 3.18
CA ASP A 140 9.93 9.79 3.96
C ASP A 140 9.87 11.06 3.10
N VAL A 141 8.82 11.13 2.29
CA VAL A 141 8.47 12.31 1.50
C VAL A 141 7.36 13.12 2.18
N PRO A 142 7.10 14.38 1.77
CA PRO A 142 6.00 15.17 2.32
C PRO A 142 4.68 14.42 2.35
N LYS A 143 3.89 14.65 3.40
CA LYS A 143 2.58 14.02 3.58
C LYS A 143 1.69 14.33 2.38
N LYS A 144 1.01 13.31 1.87
CA LYS A 144 -0.08 13.50 0.90
C LYS A 144 -1.27 14.17 1.59
N VAL A 145 -1.36 15.49 1.49
CA VAL A 145 -2.46 16.29 2.03
C VAL A 145 -3.40 16.67 0.89
N LEU A 146 -4.54 15.97 0.78
CA LEU A 146 -5.58 16.29 -0.20
C LEU A 146 -6.69 17.20 0.36
N ASN A 147 -6.75 17.34 1.68
CA ASN A 147 -7.70 18.21 2.36
C ASN A 147 -6.91 19.26 3.15
N PRO A 148 -6.95 20.55 2.78
CA PRO A 148 -6.21 21.60 3.51
C PRO A 148 -6.68 21.74 4.96
N ASN A 149 -7.94 21.41 5.25
CA ASN A 149 -8.55 21.54 6.58
C ASN A 149 -8.45 20.23 7.39
N TRP A 150 -7.54 19.33 7.03
CA TRP A 150 -7.40 18.05 7.72
C TRP A 150 -7.03 18.25 9.20
N SER A 151 -6.25 19.28 9.52
CA SER A 151 -5.79 19.61 10.88
C SER A 151 -6.92 20.10 11.80
N ASP A 152 -8.05 20.50 11.25
CA ASP A 152 -9.22 20.92 12.05
C ASP A 152 -9.88 19.71 12.74
N ILE A 153 -9.58 18.50 12.29
CA ILE A 153 -10.06 17.24 12.86
C ILE A 153 -8.96 16.68 13.75
N ALA A 154 -9.19 16.68 15.07
CA ALA A 154 -8.29 16.10 16.07
C ALA A 154 -8.32 14.56 16.09
N LEU A 155 -8.08 13.93 14.94
CA LEU A 155 -7.90 12.50 14.78
C LEU A 155 -6.60 12.25 14.01
N GLU A 156 -5.79 11.35 14.52
CA GLU A 156 -4.57 10.94 13.83
C GLU A 156 -4.92 10.11 12.58
N PRO A 157 -4.41 10.47 11.39
CA PRO A 157 -4.55 9.64 10.21
C PRO A 157 -3.91 8.27 10.40
N ILE A 158 -4.57 7.21 9.92
CA ILE A 158 -4.09 5.83 10.03
C ILE A 158 -2.66 5.69 9.46
N GLU A 159 -2.36 6.32 8.33
CA GLU A 159 -1.05 6.24 7.71
C GLU A 159 0.05 6.84 8.61
N THR A 160 -0.29 7.87 9.40
CA THR A 160 0.65 8.46 10.36
C THR A 160 0.84 7.54 11.57
N SER A 161 -0.21 6.85 12.02
CA SER A 161 -0.22 6.12 13.29
C SER A 161 0.42 4.73 13.24
N ILE A 162 0.53 4.11 12.05
CA ILE A 162 1.03 2.72 11.94
C ILE A 162 2.19 2.50 10.96
N ARG A 163 2.56 3.46 10.10
CA ARG A 163 3.57 3.21 9.04
C ARG A 163 4.93 2.76 9.58
N ASP A 164 5.35 3.30 10.72
CA ASP A 164 6.59 2.96 11.42
C ASP A 164 6.52 1.63 12.17
N LYS A 165 5.30 1.10 12.37
CA LYS A 165 5.05 -0.18 13.06
C LYS A 165 4.92 -1.35 12.09
N ILE A 166 4.41 -1.09 10.89
CA ILE A 166 4.22 -2.12 9.84
C ILE A 166 5.33 -2.11 8.80
N GLY A 167 6.42 -1.36 9.03
CA GLY A 167 7.43 -1.13 8.03
C GLY A 167 8.62 -0.31 8.52
N HIS A 168 9.48 0.07 7.58
CA HIS A 168 10.67 0.88 7.83
C HIS A 168 10.56 2.20 7.09
N ILE A 169 10.89 3.31 7.76
CA ILE A 169 10.91 4.64 7.15
C ILE A 169 12.34 4.94 6.69
N VAL A 170 12.50 5.26 5.41
CA VAL A 170 13.79 5.56 4.77
C VAL A 170 13.77 6.97 4.19
N SER A 171 14.83 7.74 4.46
CA SER A 171 14.99 9.07 3.88
C SER A 171 15.19 8.99 2.36
N PRO A 172 14.57 9.89 1.55
CA PRO A 172 14.84 9.97 0.11
C PRO A 172 16.31 10.31 -0.21
N ASN A 173 17.08 10.80 0.78
CA ASN A 173 18.50 11.09 0.64
C ASN A 173 19.41 9.87 0.92
N ASN A 174 18.90 8.79 1.52
CA ASN A 174 19.67 7.61 1.92
C ASN A 174 19.12 6.29 1.32
N LEU A 175 18.87 6.28 0.01
CA LEU A 175 18.22 5.14 -0.65
C LEU A 175 19.03 3.83 -0.65
N GLU A 176 20.35 3.88 -0.46
CA GLU A 176 21.20 2.67 -0.43
C GLU A 176 20.84 1.73 0.74
N GLU A 177 20.36 2.29 1.85
CA GLU A 177 19.89 1.52 3.02
C GLU A 177 18.76 0.54 2.67
N ILE A 178 17.99 0.82 1.62
CA ILE A 178 16.93 -0.07 1.14
C ILE A 178 17.49 -1.43 0.74
N LEU A 179 18.70 -1.47 0.17
CA LEU A 179 19.33 -2.73 -0.23
C LEU A 179 19.61 -3.62 0.99
N ASP A 180 20.07 -3.02 2.09
CA ASP A 180 20.33 -3.74 3.33
C ASP A 180 19.02 -4.20 3.98
N LEU A 181 18.01 -3.34 4.03
CA LEU A 181 16.68 -3.68 4.52
C LEU A 181 16.12 -4.89 3.78
N VAL A 182 16.11 -4.84 2.44
CA VAL A 182 15.61 -5.93 1.58
C VAL A 182 16.31 -7.26 1.86
N ARG A 183 17.63 -7.25 2.09
CA ARG A 183 18.44 -8.46 2.36
C ARG A 183 18.18 -9.08 3.74
N ILE A 184 17.72 -8.28 4.72
CA ILE A 184 17.44 -8.77 6.07
C ILE A 184 15.95 -9.09 6.30
N LEU A 185 15.07 -8.72 5.37
CA LEU A 185 13.63 -8.97 5.49
C LEU A 185 13.33 -10.45 5.81
N ASP A 186 13.98 -11.38 5.12
CA ASP A 186 13.79 -12.83 5.32
C ASP A 186 14.21 -13.33 6.71
N LYS A 187 15.16 -12.65 7.38
CA LYS A 187 15.78 -13.13 8.62
C LYS A 187 15.00 -12.76 9.89
N ASN A 188 14.14 -11.74 9.83
CA ASN A 188 13.37 -11.22 10.97
C ASN A 188 11.84 -11.27 10.74
N THR A 189 11.37 -12.05 9.75
CA THR A 189 9.97 -12.08 9.29
C THR A 189 8.96 -12.46 10.37
N GLN A 190 9.29 -13.37 11.29
CA GLN A 190 8.30 -13.92 12.22
C GLN A 190 7.75 -12.85 13.19
N ASN A 191 8.64 -12.07 13.82
CA ASN A 191 8.24 -11.06 14.81
C ASN A 191 7.44 -9.91 14.18
N ILE A 192 7.84 -9.46 12.98
CA ILE A 192 7.14 -8.37 12.29
C ILE A 192 5.79 -8.83 11.72
N SER A 193 5.69 -10.07 11.26
CA SER A 193 4.44 -10.65 10.76
C SER A 193 3.37 -10.68 11.85
N GLU A 194 3.73 -11.13 13.07
CA GLU A 194 2.84 -11.16 14.22
C GLU A 194 2.38 -9.75 14.64
N LEU A 195 3.31 -8.79 14.68
CA LEU A 195 2.97 -7.39 14.95
C LEU A 195 1.98 -6.81 13.92
N ILE A 196 2.20 -7.08 12.63
CA ILE A 196 1.29 -6.63 11.57
C ILE A 196 -0.10 -7.26 11.72
N LYS A 197 -0.18 -8.54 12.09
CA LYS A 197 -1.46 -9.22 12.37
C LYS A 197 -2.22 -8.54 13.51
N GLU A 198 -1.54 -8.28 14.62
CA GLU A 198 -2.16 -7.59 15.76
C GLU A 198 -2.65 -6.19 15.40
N ILE A 199 -1.86 -5.43 14.64
CA ILE A 199 -2.25 -4.09 14.19
C ILE A 199 -3.48 -4.19 13.28
N ARG A 200 -3.50 -5.14 12.35
CA ARG A 200 -4.65 -5.39 11.47
C ARG A 200 -5.92 -5.66 12.28
N GLU A 201 -5.86 -6.54 13.27
CA GLU A 201 -6.99 -6.88 14.15
C GLU A 201 -7.50 -5.69 14.97
N LYS A 202 -6.59 -4.81 15.42
CA LYS A 202 -6.94 -3.57 16.15
C LYS A 202 -7.52 -2.48 15.23
N THR A 203 -7.21 -2.54 13.94
CA THR A 203 -7.50 -1.46 12.98
C THR A 203 -8.74 -1.73 12.14
N VAL A 204 -8.96 -2.98 11.72
CA VAL A 204 -10.01 -3.36 10.77
C VAL A 204 -11.10 -4.16 11.49
N TYR A 205 -12.32 -3.65 11.45
CA TYR A 205 -13.49 -4.36 11.99
C TYR A 205 -13.87 -5.57 11.13
N ASN A 206 -14.38 -6.62 11.79
CA ASN A 206 -14.98 -7.82 11.18
C ASN A 206 -14.22 -8.40 9.98
N ILE A 207 -12.91 -8.53 10.13
CA ILE A 207 -12.06 -9.16 9.11
C ILE A 207 -12.63 -10.55 8.77
N GLY A 208 -12.83 -10.80 7.48
CA GLY A 208 -13.41 -12.02 6.93
C GLY A 208 -14.95 -12.03 6.87
N GLU A 209 -15.64 -11.08 7.51
CA GLU A 209 -17.11 -11.01 7.55
C GLU A 209 -17.66 -9.68 7.03
N SER A 210 -16.85 -8.82 6.42
CA SER A 210 -17.25 -7.45 6.09
C SER A 210 -18.46 -7.39 5.15
N ALA A 211 -18.47 -8.26 4.14
CA ALA A 211 -19.56 -8.34 3.18
C ALA A 211 -20.87 -8.80 3.83
N LYS A 212 -20.79 -9.79 4.72
CA LYS A 212 -21.94 -10.33 5.45
C LYS A 212 -22.58 -9.25 6.34
N ILE A 213 -21.78 -8.58 7.16
CA ILE A 213 -22.27 -7.57 8.10
C ILE A 213 -22.81 -6.34 7.36
N GLY A 214 -22.13 -5.92 6.29
CA GLY A 214 -22.64 -4.85 5.42
C GLY A 214 -23.99 -5.19 4.80
N ALA A 215 -24.14 -6.41 4.26
CA ALA A 215 -25.38 -6.86 3.64
C ALA A 215 -26.53 -7.00 4.66
N GLU A 216 -26.24 -7.55 5.85
CA GLU A 216 -27.21 -7.66 6.94
C GLU A 216 -27.74 -6.29 7.36
N TYR A 217 -26.84 -5.29 7.46
CA TYR A 217 -27.22 -3.92 7.80
C TYR A 217 -28.09 -3.25 6.72
N ILE A 218 -27.74 -3.42 5.44
CA ILE A 218 -28.56 -2.91 4.33
C ILE A 218 -29.95 -3.54 4.35
N ARG A 219 -30.04 -4.85 4.59
CA ARG A 219 -31.32 -5.56 4.71
C ARG A 219 -32.16 -5.04 5.87
N GLN A 220 -31.53 -4.75 7.01
CA GLN A 220 -32.20 -4.13 8.16
C GLN A 220 -32.81 -2.76 7.79
N LEU A 221 -32.01 -1.88 7.17
CA LEU A 221 -32.50 -0.56 6.73
C LEU A 221 -33.67 -0.64 5.77
N HIS A 222 -33.62 -1.58 4.82
CA HIS A 222 -34.71 -1.80 3.87
C HIS A 222 -36.01 -2.20 4.58
N ASN A 223 -35.92 -3.09 5.57
CA ASN A 223 -37.08 -3.53 6.33
C ASN A 223 -37.65 -2.43 7.22
N GLU A 224 -36.79 -1.61 7.83
CA GLU A 224 -37.20 -0.44 8.64
C GLU A 224 -37.86 0.65 7.79
N SER A 225 -37.45 0.81 6.52
CA SER A 225 -38.02 1.82 5.61
C SER A 225 -39.42 1.48 5.06
N LYS A 226 -39.90 0.25 5.30
CA LYS A 226 -41.23 -0.22 4.85
C LYS A 226 -42.34 0.05 5.87
N TYR A 227 -42.00 0.56 7.05
CA TYR A 227 -42.93 0.95 8.13
C TYR A 227 -42.77 2.44 8.43
#